data_AF-A0A7S2W580-F1
#
_entry.id   AF-A0A7S2W580-F1
#
_cell.length_a   1.000
_cell.length_b   1.000
_cell.length_c   1.000
_cell.angle_alpha   90.00
_cell.angle_beta   90.00
_cell.angle_gamma   90.00
#
_symmetry.space_group_name_H-M   'P 1'
#
loop_
_entity.id
_entity.type
_entity.pdbx_description
1 polymer ?
#
loop_
_entity_poly.entity_id
_entity_poly.type
_entity_poly.pdbx_seq_one_letter_code
_entity_poly.pdbx_strand_id
1 'polypeptide(L)'
;ASMARIFQIFNQHNVEANINSMSQIIRSLGVSGNSNDLMLVLNAMKGDSVPNQMFGTKYGINIIENIGGTCPMIDESHYSAAITAALKQGELFLALKVLHAMKLHGLNPSEN
;
A
#
# COMPACT_ATOMS: atom_id res chain seq x y z
N ALA A 1 -8.39 -3.49 -11.13
CA ALA A 1 -9.46 -2.59 -10.62
C ALA A 1 -8.81 -1.30 -10.14
N SER A 2 -9.46 -0.14 -10.33
CA SER A 2 -8.94 1.12 -9.75
C SER A 2 -9.13 1.12 -8.23
N MET A 3 -8.25 1.81 -7.50
CA MET A 3 -8.35 1.95 -6.04
C MET A 3 -9.72 2.46 -5.58
N ALA A 4 -10.31 3.40 -6.33
CA ALA A 4 -11.65 3.90 -6.06
C ALA A 4 -12.73 2.80 -6.08
N ARG A 5 -12.64 1.86 -7.03
CA ARG A 5 -13.59 0.75 -7.11
C ARG A 5 -13.42 -0.23 -5.95
N ILE A 6 -12.18 -0.49 -5.54
CA ILE A 6 -11.86 -1.37 -4.40
C ILE A 6 -12.46 -0.79 -3.11
N PHE A 7 -12.23 0.49 -2.83
CA PHE A 7 -12.76 1.10 -1.60
C PHE A 7 -14.27 1.32 -1.61
N GLN A 8 -14.89 1.51 -2.79
CA GLN A 8 -16.35 1.46 -2.91
C GLN A 8 -16.89 0.08 -2.52
N ILE A 9 -16.26 -1.00 -2.97
CA ILE A 9 -16.63 -2.38 -2.60
C ILE A 9 -16.46 -2.59 -1.09
N PHE A 10 -15.40 -2.05 -0.49
CA PHE A 10 -15.21 -2.13 0.96
C PHE A 10 -16.39 -1.54 1.73
N ASN A 11 -16.79 -0.32 1.37
CA ASN A 11 -17.94 0.34 1.98
C ASN A 11 -19.25 -0.42 1.69
N GLN A 12 -19.44 -0.95 0.48
CA GLN A 12 -20.66 -1.70 0.11
C GLN A 12 -20.81 -3.02 0.86
N HIS A 13 -19.69 -3.67 1.22
CA HIS A 13 -19.67 -4.99 1.84
C HIS A 13 -19.25 -4.96 3.31
N ASN A 14 -19.15 -3.77 3.93
CA ASN A 14 -18.65 -3.57 5.29
C ASN A 14 -17.30 -4.27 5.55
N VAL A 15 -16.41 -4.25 4.55
CA VAL A 15 -15.04 -4.73 4.71
C VAL A 15 -14.24 -3.64 5.41
N GLU A 16 -13.72 -3.97 6.59
CA GLU A 16 -12.87 -3.09 7.35
C GLU A 16 -11.50 -2.92 6.66
N ALA A 17 -11.00 -1.69 6.60
CA ALA A 17 -9.68 -1.41 6.06
C ALA A 17 -8.55 -1.71 7.06
N ASN A 18 -8.53 -2.94 7.57
CA ASN A 18 -7.51 -3.45 8.50
C ASN A 18 -6.27 -4.00 7.77
N ILE A 19 -5.26 -4.45 8.52
CA ILE A 19 -3.97 -4.89 7.98
C ILE A 19 -4.13 -5.96 6.90
N ASN A 20 -4.98 -6.97 7.11
CA ASN A 20 -5.17 -8.08 6.18
C ASN A 20 -5.75 -7.59 4.86
N SER A 21 -6.78 -6.76 4.93
CA SER A 21 -7.44 -6.20 3.74
C SER A 21 -6.48 -5.30 2.94
N MET A 22 -5.69 -4.46 3.62
CA MET A 22 -4.73 -3.57 2.96
C MET A 22 -3.56 -4.33 2.33
N SER A 23 -3.07 -5.39 2.98
CA SER A 23 -2.07 -6.30 2.41
C SER A 23 -2.55 -6.94 1.10
N GLN A 24 -3.82 -7.35 1.04
CA GLN A 24 -4.41 -7.88 -0.20
C GLN A 24 -4.55 -6.82 -1.28
N ILE A 25 -4.84 -5.57 -0.92
CA ILE A 25 -4.86 -4.44 -1.86
C ILE A 25 -3.47 -4.20 -2.44
N ILE A 26 -2.42 -4.12 -1.61
CA ILE A 26 -1.04 -3.91 -2.09
C ILE A 26 -0.65 -5.00 -3.10
N ARG A 27 -0.93 -6.26 -2.79
CA ARG A 27 -0.66 -7.39 -3.71
C ARG A 27 -1.45 -7.25 -5.02
N SER A 28 -2.74 -6.95 -4.93
CA SER A 28 -3.62 -6.78 -6.11
C SER A 28 -3.19 -5.61 -6.99
N LEU A 29 -2.87 -4.46 -6.38
CA LEU A 29 -2.36 -3.29 -7.09
C LEU A 29 -1.01 -3.60 -7.74
N GLY A 30 -0.14 -4.35 -7.05
CA GLY A 30 1.16 -4.75 -7.56
C GLY A 30 1.07 -5.66 -8.79
N VAL A 31 0.13 -6.61 -8.80
CA VAL A 31 -0.16 -7.44 -9.98
C VAL A 31 -0.70 -6.61 -11.13
N SER A 32 -1.60 -5.66 -10.84
CA SER A 32 -2.18 -4.75 -11.86
C SER A 32 -1.21 -3.68 -12.36
N GLY A 33 -0.03 -3.58 -11.75
CA GLY A 33 0.97 -2.56 -12.05
C GLY A 33 0.67 -1.18 -11.50
N ASN A 34 -0.49 -0.93 -10.88
CA ASN A 34 -0.92 0.40 -10.44
C ASN A 34 -0.10 0.92 -9.24
N SER A 35 1.08 1.43 -9.55
CA SER A 35 2.13 1.82 -8.62
C SER A 35 1.76 3.07 -7.80
N ASN A 36 1.11 4.05 -8.42
CA ASN A 36 0.67 5.27 -7.73
C ASN A 36 -0.33 4.99 -6.61
N ASP A 37 -1.38 4.21 -6.91
CA ASP A 37 -2.36 3.81 -5.89
C ASP A 37 -1.71 2.92 -4.83
N LEU A 38 -0.82 2.01 -5.24
CA LEU A 38 -0.08 1.15 -4.33
C LEU A 38 0.70 1.98 -3.31
N MET A 39 1.39 3.01 -3.77
CA MET A 39 2.21 3.87 -2.90
C MET A 39 1.40 4.65 -1.89
N LEU A 40 0.21 5.11 -2.28
CA LEU A 40 -0.69 5.79 -1.36
C LEU A 40 -1.10 4.85 -0.23
N VAL A 41 -1.50 3.61 -0.55
CA VAL A 41 -1.86 2.60 0.44
C VAL A 41 -0.66 2.24 1.32
N LEU A 42 0.50 1.98 0.71
CA LEU A 42 1.73 1.63 1.43
C LEU A 42 2.12 2.74 2.41
N ASN A 43 2.13 4.01 1.98
CA ASN A 43 2.49 5.14 2.84
C ASN A 43 1.47 5.35 3.97
N ALA A 44 0.18 5.20 3.71
CA ALA A 44 -0.83 5.26 4.77
C ALA A 44 -0.62 4.15 5.81
N MET A 45 -0.34 2.92 5.38
CA MET A 45 0.00 1.81 6.29
C MET A 45 1.28 2.07 7.11
N LYS A 46 2.23 2.85 6.56
CA LYS A 46 3.45 3.29 7.28
C LYS A 46 3.19 4.36 8.33
N GLY A 47 1.97 4.89 8.44
CA GLY A 47 1.64 5.99 9.34
C GLY A 47 1.77 7.37 8.72
N ASP A 48 1.91 7.49 7.39
CA ASP A 48 1.92 8.80 6.74
C ASP A 48 0.52 9.42 6.78
N SER A 49 0.41 10.55 7.47
CA SER A 49 -0.84 11.28 7.67
C SER A 49 -1.43 11.85 6.37
N VAL A 50 -0.60 12.17 5.37
CA VAL A 50 -1.04 12.80 4.12
C VAL A 50 -1.92 11.83 3.29
N PRO A 51 -1.46 10.63 2.89
CA PRO A 51 -2.30 9.67 2.21
C PRO A 51 -3.45 9.20 3.11
N ASN A 52 -3.25 9.06 4.43
CA ASN A 52 -4.33 8.69 5.34
C ASN A 52 -5.49 9.71 5.34
N GLN A 53 -5.18 11.01 5.39
CA GLN A 53 -6.19 12.07 5.28
C GLN A 53 -6.91 12.05 3.92
N MET A 54 -6.19 11.74 2.84
CA MET A 54 -6.80 11.55 1.52
C MET A 54 -7.81 10.40 1.51
N PHE A 55 -7.46 9.25 2.11
CA PHE A 55 -8.37 8.11 2.25
C PHE A 55 -9.60 8.47 3.10
N GLY A 56 -9.42 9.19 4.20
CA GLY A 56 -10.50 9.68 5.05
C GLY A 56 -11.46 10.60 4.30
N THR A 57 -10.93 11.57 3.56
CA THR A 57 -11.73 12.56 2.82
C THR A 57 -12.46 11.94 1.64
N LYS A 58 -11.80 11.04 0.89
CA LYS A 58 -12.33 10.53 -0.38
C LYS A 58 -13.17 9.28 -0.23
N TYR A 59 -12.90 8.45 0.78
CA TYR A 59 -13.53 7.14 0.94
C TYR A 59 -14.11 6.91 2.35
N GLY A 60 -13.89 7.82 3.30
CA GLY A 60 -14.34 7.66 4.68
C GLY A 60 -13.52 6.66 5.49
N ILE A 61 -12.27 6.41 5.10
CA ILE A 61 -11.43 5.35 5.67
C ILE A 61 -10.24 5.94 6.41
N ASN A 62 -10.07 5.55 7.68
CA ASN A 62 -8.87 5.84 8.47
C ASN A 62 -7.99 4.58 8.55
N ILE A 63 -7.04 4.45 7.62
CA ILE A 63 -6.18 3.27 7.54
C ILE A 63 -5.31 3.15 8.79
N ILE A 64 -4.70 4.24 9.25
CA ILE A 64 -3.80 4.22 10.42
C ILE A 64 -4.51 3.73 11.68
N GLU A 65 -5.73 4.21 11.93
CA GLU A 65 -6.52 3.79 13.09
C GLU A 65 -6.96 2.32 12.96
N ASN A 66 -7.47 1.93 11.79
CA ASN A 66 -7.99 0.57 11.54
C ASN A 66 -6.91 -0.51 11.60
N ILE A 67 -5.65 -0.16 11.33
CA ILE A 67 -4.52 -1.10 11.44
C ILE A 67 -3.89 -1.13 12.83
N GLY A 68 -4.42 -0.35 13.80
CA GLY A 68 -3.98 -0.36 15.19
C GLY A 68 -2.86 0.63 15.52
N GLY A 69 -2.69 1.70 14.74
CA GLY A 69 -1.69 2.74 14.97
C GLY A 69 -0.45 2.65 14.08
N THR A 70 0.61 3.39 14.42
CA THR A 70 1.82 3.45 13.59
C THR A 70 2.53 2.11 13.56
N CYS A 71 2.66 1.57 12.35
CA CYS A 71 3.49 0.43 11.96
C CYS A 71 3.02 -0.96 12.40
N PRO A 72 1.89 -1.47 11.84
CA PRO A 72 1.77 -2.91 11.67
C PRO A 72 2.85 -3.38 10.69
N MET A 73 3.40 -4.59 10.90
CA MET A 73 4.46 -5.21 10.11
C MET A 73 4.23 -5.10 8.58
N ILE A 74 4.70 -4.01 7.96
CA ILE A 74 4.94 -4.00 6.53
C ILE A 74 6.17 -4.88 6.33
N ASP A 75 5.92 -6.11 5.93
CA ASP A 75 6.95 -7.09 5.66
C ASP A 75 7.56 -6.94 4.25
N GLU A 76 8.53 -7.78 3.98
CA GLU A 76 9.22 -7.89 2.70
C GLU A 76 8.28 -8.03 1.51
N SER A 77 7.21 -8.81 1.64
CA SER A 77 6.28 -9.12 0.55
C SER A 77 5.52 -7.91 0.04
N HIS A 78 5.24 -6.94 0.91
CA HIS A 78 4.60 -5.68 0.54
C HIS A 78 5.53 -4.81 -0.30
N TYR A 79 6.80 -4.71 0.11
CA TYR A 79 7.82 -3.98 -0.62
C TYR A 79 8.15 -4.65 -1.96
N SER A 80 8.27 -5.98 -2.00
CA SER A 80 8.53 -6.71 -3.24
C SER A 80 7.37 -6.55 -4.25
N ALA A 81 6.12 -6.57 -3.79
CA ALA A 81 4.97 -6.29 -4.64
C ALA A 81 5.03 -4.87 -5.24
N ALA A 82 5.39 -3.88 -4.41
CA ALA A 82 5.53 -2.49 -4.79
C ALA A 82 6.65 -2.26 -5.82
N ILE A 83 7.83 -2.84 -5.59
CA ILE A 83 8.98 -2.79 -6.50
C ILE A 83 8.62 -3.43 -7.83
N THR A 84 8.03 -4.63 -7.81
CA THR A 84 7.62 -5.36 -9.02
C THR A 84 6.63 -4.55 -9.86
N ALA A 85 5.65 -3.90 -9.20
CA ALA A 85 4.68 -3.04 -9.86
C ALA A 85 5.35 -1.88 -10.61
N ALA A 86 6.23 -1.16 -9.90
CA ALA A 86 6.96 -0.02 -10.46
C ALA A 86 7.85 -0.45 -11.63
N LEU A 87 8.58 -1.57 -11.51
CA LEU A 87 9.42 -2.10 -12.58
C LEU A 87 8.60 -2.50 -13.82
N LYS A 88 7.44 -3.15 -13.65
CA LYS A 88 6.53 -3.50 -14.76
C LYS A 88 6.02 -2.28 -15.54
N GLN A 89 5.89 -1.13 -14.88
CA GLN A 89 5.49 0.12 -15.52
C GLN A 89 6.67 0.96 -16.03
N GLY A 90 7.91 0.49 -15.88
CA GLY A 90 9.11 1.25 -16.26
C GLY A 90 9.44 2.41 -15.30
N GLU A 91 8.80 2.46 -14.13
CA GLU A 91 8.99 3.51 -13.12
C GLU A 91 10.20 3.23 -12.22
N LEU A 92 11.39 3.21 -12.82
CA LEU A 92 12.66 2.91 -12.14
C LEU A 92 12.91 3.77 -10.89
N PHE A 93 12.62 5.07 -10.98
CA PHE A 93 12.79 5.98 -9.85
C PHE A 93 11.88 5.64 -8.67
N LEU A 94 10.66 5.18 -8.96
CA LEU A 94 9.74 4.76 -7.93
C LEU A 94 10.19 3.44 -7.30
N ALA A 95 10.60 2.46 -8.11
CA ALA A 95 11.16 1.22 -7.61
C ALA A 95 12.34 1.47 -6.65
N LEU A 96 13.23 2.41 -6.98
CA LEU A 96 14.35 2.81 -6.11
C LEU A 96 13.89 3.46 -4.80
N LYS A 97 12.86 4.33 -4.84
CA LYS A 97 12.28 4.92 -3.62
C LYS A 97 11.69 3.86 -2.69
N VAL A 98 10.97 2.90 -3.25
CA VAL A 98 10.38 1.79 -2.51
C VAL A 98 11.47 0.89 -1.91
N LEU A 99 12.51 0.59 -2.68
CA LEU A 99 13.67 -0.16 -2.22
C LEU A 99 14.43 0.57 -1.09
N HIS A 100 14.55 1.90 -1.18
CA HIS A 100 15.16 2.69 -0.12
C HIS A 100 14.30 2.67 1.15
N ALA A 101 12.99 2.82 1.02
CA ALA A 101 12.05 2.71 2.14
C ALA A 101 12.10 1.32 2.81
N MET A 102 12.21 0.25 2.02
CA MET A 102 12.41 -1.11 2.50
C MET A 102 13.65 -1.23 3.38
N LYS A 103 14.79 -0.69 2.92
CA LYS A 103 16.05 -0.67 3.67
C LYS A 103 15.95 0.15 4.96
N LEU A 104 15.29 1.31 4.94
CA LEU A 104 15.07 2.13 6.13
C LEU A 104 14.23 1.41 7.20
N HIS A 105 13.41 0.44 6.78
CA HIS A 105 12.62 -0.40 7.67
C HIS A 105 13.39 -1.64 8.15
N GLY A 106 14.69 -1.75 7.87
CA GLY A 106 15.52 -2.89 8.25
C GLY A 106 15.27 -4.15 7.43
N LEU A 107 14.57 -4.04 6.29
CA LEU A 107 14.26 -5.15 5.40
C LEU A 107 15.22 -5.16 4.21
N ASN A 108 15.60 -6.36 3.77
CA ASN A 108 16.39 -6.56 2.56
C ASN A 108 15.50 -7.11 1.45
N PRO A 109 15.68 -6.69 0.19
CA PRO A 109 15.01 -7.30 -0.95
C PRO A 109 15.32 -8.80 -1.02
N SER A 110 14.30 -9.63 -1.26
CA SER A 110 14.47 -11.04 -1.60
C SER A 110 15.37 -11.17 -2.82
N GLU A 111 16.22 -12.21 -2.85
CA GLU A 111 16.99 -12.60 -4.04
C GLU A 111 16.13 -13.29 -5.13
N ASN A 112 14.84 -13.51 -4.86
CA ASN A 112 13.91 -14.24 -5.73
C ASN A 112 13.21 -13.37 -6.77
#